data_AF-A0A246AC10-F1
#
_entry.id   AF-A0A246AC10-F1
#
_cell.length_a   1.000
_cell.length_b   1.000
_cell.length_c   1.000
_cell.angle_alpha   90.00
_cell.angle_beta   90.00
_cell.angle_gamma   90.00
#
_symmetry.space_group_name_H-M   'P 1'
#
loop_
_entity.id
_entity.type
_entity.pdbx_description
1 polymer ?
#
loop_
_entity_poly.entity_id
_entity_poly.type
_entity_poly.pdbx_seq_one_letter_code
_entity_poly.pdbx_strand_id
1 'polypeptide(L)'
;MNRPTVRIIVLEPSDWNQGNLFGEILSDRGGEKLKVKLTQSIKGGMFSSDILILTPFIKNETFKPLQQYYSVSINGSIINEQTNEQEFVIIGNVTYD
;
A
#
# COMPACT_ATOMS: atom_id res chain seq x y z
N MET A 1 -4.84 -12.02 -17.69
CA MET A 1 -4.39 -10.62 -17.75
C MET A 1 -3.45 -10.41 -16.57
N ASN A 2 -2.22 -9.95 -16.80
CA ASN A 2 -1.31 -9.63 -15.70
C ASN A 2 -1.83 -8.38 -14.98
N ARG A 3 -2.02 -8.47 -13.67
CA ARG A 3 -2.40 -7.31 -12.86
C ARG A 3 -1.17 -6.42 -12.66
N PRO A 4 -1.31 -5.08 -12.66
CA PRO A 4 -0.20 -4.21 -12.37
C PRO A 4 0.36 -4.47 -10.97
N THR A 5 1.67 -4.41 -10.85
CA THR A 5 2.40 -4.59 -9.60
C THR A 5 2.90 -3.26 -9.08
N VAL A 6 3.10 -3.19 -7.77
CA VAL A 6 3.68 -2.04 -7.09
C VAL A 6 4.84 -2.47 -6.22
N ARG A 7 5.77 -1.55 -6.06
CA ARG A 7 6.82 -1.56 -5.05
C ARG A 7 6.54 -0.45 -4.05
N ILE A 8 6.63 -0.76 -2.76
CA ILE A 8 6.43 0.19 -1.68
C ILE A 8 7.72 0.25 -0.85
N ILE A 9 8.30 1.44 -0.78
CA ILE A 9 9.44 1.77 0.08
C ILE A 9 8.86 2.28 1.40
N VAL A 10 9.08 1.54 2.49
CA VAL A 10 8.61 1.91 3.83
C VAL A 10 9.57 2.94 4.45
N LEU A 11 9.01 4.04 4.95
CA LEU A 11 9.72 5.10 5.65
C LEU A 11 9.42 5.09 7.16
N GLU A 12 8.18 4.78 7.52
CA GLU A 12 7.78 4.54 8.91
C GLU A 12 7.07 3.19 9.02
N PRO A 13 7.30 2.43 10.11
CA PRO A 13 8.13 2.82 11.26
C PRO A 13 9.65 2.78 10.95
N SER A 14 10.42 3.67 11.57
CA SER A 14 11.87 3.80 11.32
C SER A 14 12.71 2.54 11.59
N ASP A 15 12.20 1.59 12.37
CA ASP A 15 12.84 0.29 12.66
C ASP A 15 12.47 -0.81 11.64
N TRP A 16 11.77 -0.44 10.56
CA TRP A 16 11.37 -1.36 9.50
C TRP A 16 12.57 -2.04 8.83
N ASN A 17 12.67 -3.36 8.98
CA ASN A 17 13.81 -4.15 8.51
C ASN A 17 13.47 -5.19 7.43
N GLN A 18 12.21 -5.23 6.96
CA GLN A 18 11.74 -6.21 5.97
C GLN A 18 12.02 -5.77 4.52
N GLY A 19 12.67 -4.61 4.34
CA GLY A 19 12.95 -4.04 3.03
C GLY A 19 11.71 -3.51 2.33
N ASN A 20 11.71 -3.52 1.00
CA ASN A 20 10.58 -3.05 0.21
C ASN A 20 9.45 -4.09 0.21
N LEU A 21 8.22 -3.61 0.24
CA LEU A 21 7.05 -4.44 0.02
C LEU A 21 6.72 -4.48 -1.47
N PHE A 22 6.21 -5.63 -1.91
CA PHE A 22 5.75 -5.85 -3.28
C PHE A 22 4.32 -6.37 -3.25
N GLY A 23 3.51 -6.00 -4.23
CA GLY A 23 2.14 -6.48 -4.30
C GLY A 23 1.43 -6.22 -5.61
N GLU A 24 0.33 -6.92 -5.81
CA GLU A 24 -0.56 -6.76 -6.96
C GLU A 24 -1.67 -5.76 -6.64
N ILE A 25 -1.96 -4.84 -7.55
CA ILE A 25 -3.12 -3.95 -7.43
C ILE A 25 -4.39 -4.77 -7.71
N LEU A 26 -5.23 -4.93 -6.69
CA LEU A 26 -6.54 -5.58 -6.80
C LEU A 26 -7.62 -4.62 -7.30
N SER A 27 -7.55 -3.35 -6.88
CA SER A 27 -8.48 -2.32 -7.33
C SER A 27 -7.91 -0.93 -7.15
N ASP A 28 -8.24 -0.03 -8.08
CA ASP A 28 -8.00 1.40 -8.01
C ASP A 28 -9.35 2.13 -7.92
N ARG A 29 -9.62 2.78 -6.78
CA ARG A 29 -10.86 3.53 -6.56
C ARG A 29 -10.70 4.98 -7.05
N GLY A 30 -10.54 5.15 -8.36
CA GLY A 30 -10.48 6.47 -9.00
C GLY A 30 -9.26 7.30 -8.65
N GLY A 31 -8.14 6.65 -8.30
CA GLY A 31 -6.89 7.30 -7.92
C GLY A 31 -6.85 7.77 -6.46
N GLU A 32 -7.91 7.61 -5.67
CA GLU A 32 -7.92 8.05 -4.28
C GLU A 32 -7.37 6.97 -3.34
N LYS A 33 -7.57 5.69 -3.69
CA LYS A 33 -7.13 4.53 -2.91
C LYS A 33 -6.72 3.38 -3.80
N LEU A 34 -5.64 2.70 -3.43
CA LEU A 34 -5.28 1.41 -4.01
C LEU A 34 -5.53 0.31 -2.98
N LYS A 35 -6.16 -0.79 -3.42
CA LYS A 35 -6.17 -2.06 -2.68
C LYS A 35 -5.09 -2.93 -3.27
N VAL A 36 -4.08 -3.26 -2.48
CA VAL A 36 -2.91 -4.03 -2.88
C VAL A 36 -2.90 -5.36 -2.13
N LYS A 37 -2.65 -6.45 -2.85
CA LYS A 37 -2.34 -7.75 -2.25
C LYS A 37 -0.83 -7.91 -2.21
N LEU A 38 -0.26 -7.90 -1.02
CA LEU A 38 1.16 -8.07 -0.78
C LEU A 38 1.60 -9.50 -1.05
N THR A 39 2.85 -9.67 -1.45
CA THR A 39 3.48 -10.99 -1.60
C THR A 39 3.72 -11.67 -0.25
N GLN A 40 3.79 -10.88 0.83
CA GLN A 40 3.97 -11.35 2.21
C GLN A 40 3.01 -10.60 3.13
N SER A 41 2.42 -11.32 4.08
CA SER A 41 1.57 -10.73 5.11
C SER A 41 2.39 -9.85 6.05
N ILE A 42 1.85 -8.70 6.42
CA ILE A 42 2.46 -7.80 7.40
C ILE A 42 1.66 -7.82 8.68
N LYS A 43 2.37 -7.64 9.79
CA LYS A 43 1.80 -7.67 11.13
C LYS A 43 1.48 -6.25 11.60
N GLY A 44 0.21 -5.99 11.88
CA GLY A 44 -0.22 -4.86 12.71
C GLY A 44 -0.19 -5.22 14.20
N GLY A 45 -0.59 -4.27 15.03
CA GLY A 45 -0.76 -4.45 16.46
C GLY A 45 -1.92 -5.39 16.82
N MET A 46 -3.02 -5.39 16.07
CA MET A 46 -4.19 -6.22 16.36
C MET A 46 -4.26 -7.50 15.52
N PHE A 47 -3.92 -7.42 14.24
CA PHE A 47 -3.98 -8.56 13.32
C PHE A 47 -2.90 -8.49 12.25
N SER A 48 -2.78 -9.56 11.47
CA SER A 48 -1.90 -9.60 10.29
C SER A 48 -2.74 -9.73 9.03
N SER A 49 -2.30 -9.12 7.93
CA SER A 49 -2.98 -9.18 6.64
C SER A 49 -1.99 -9.07 5.50
N ASP A 50 -2.29 -9.75 4.40
CA ASP A 50 -1.63 -9.54 3.10
C ASP A 50 -2.37 -8.50 2.26
N ILE A 51 -3.47 -7.92 2.74
CA ILE A 51 -4.20 -6.88 2.05
C ILE A 51 -3.87 -5.52 2.65
N LEU A 52 -3.36 -4.63 1.81
CA LEU A 52 -2.97 -3.27 2.15
C LEU A 52 -3.83 -2.26 1.40
N ILE A 53 -4.40 -1.31 2.12
CA ILE A 53 -5.06 -0.14 1.59
C ILE A 53 -4.07 1.01 1.59
N LEU A 54 -3.72 1.50 0.40
CA LEU A 54 -2.88 2.67 0.23
C LEU A 54 -3.75 3.89 -0.03
N THR A 55 -3.45 4.98 0.67
CA THR A 55 -4.02 6.30 0.41
C THR A 55 -2.90 7.32 0.29
N PRO A 56 -2.98 8.32 -0.61
CA PRO A 56 -1.97 9.37 -0.68
C PRO A 56 -1.84 10.08 0.67
N PHE A 57 -0.60 10.33 1.07
CA PHE A 57 -0.28 11.03 2.31
C PHE A 57 -0.60 12.52 2.19
N ILE A 58 -0.31 13.11 1.02
CA ILE A 58 -0.54 14.52 0.75
C ILE A 58 -2.00 14.76 0.37
N LYS A 59 -2.62 15.75 1.00
CA LYS A 59 -4.01 16.15 0.70
C LYS A 59 -4.14 16.56 -0.77
N ASN A 60 -5.16 16.04 -1.46
CA ASN A 60 -5.45 16.23 -2.89
C ASN A 60 -4.44 15.59 -3.86
N GLU A 61 -3.46 14.83 -3.37
CA GLU A 61 -2.70 13.94 -4.23
C GLU A 61 -3.56 12.73 -4.62
N THR A 62 -3.36 12.22 -5.83
CA THR A 62 -4.01 11.00 -6.31
C THR A 62 -2.98 10.08 -6.92
N PHE A 63 -3.29 8.79 -6.92
CA PHE A 63 -2.69 7.81 -7.82
C PHE A 63 -3.18 8.11 -9.25
N LYS A 64 -2.73 9.22 -9.83
CA LYS A 64 -2.79 9.42 -11.29
C LYS A 64 -2.19 8.17 -11.96
N PRO A 65 -2.56 7.81 -13.19
CA PRO A 65 -1.92 6.69 -13.89
C PRO A 65 -0.42 6.88 -13.81
N LEU A 66 0.24 6.11 -12.92
CA LEU A 66 1.60 6.39 -12.49
C LEU A 66 2.45 6.12 -13.72
N GLN A 67 2.90 7.20 -14.38
CA GLN A 67 3.85 7.09 -15.47
C GLN A 67 5.15 6.51 -14.90
N GLN A 68 5.95 5.90 -15.77
CA GLN A 68 7.30 5.45 -15.41
C GLN A 68 8.00 6.57 -14.62
N TYR A 69 8.54 6.25 -13.44
CA TYR A 69 9.25 7.14 -12.51
C TYR A 69 8.43 8.06 -11.59
N TYR A 70 7.09 7.96 -11.56
CA TYR A 70 6.28 8.73 -10.60
C TYR A 70 6.04 7.92 -9.31
N SER A 71 6.42 8.50 -8.16
CA SER A 71 6.20 7.95 -6.82
C SER A 71 5.17 8.76 -6.05
N VAL A 72 4.28 8.09 -5.32
CA VAL A 72 3.30 8.74 -4.44
C VAL A 72 3.65 8.43 -2.99
N SER A 73 3.71 9.45 -2.14
CA SER A 73 3.84 9.23 -0.70
C SER A 73 2.50 8.71 -0.16
N ILE A 74 2.52 7.65 0.64
CA ILE A 74 1.33 6.93 1.07
C ILE A 74 1.25 6.73 2.57
N ASN A 75 0.02 6.62 3.04
CA ASN A 75 -0.36 5.92 4.26
C ASN A 75 -0.81 4.51 3.86
N GLY A 76 -0.29 3.49 4.54
CA GLY A 76 -0.66 2.09 4.35
C GLY A 76 -1.36 1.52 5.57
N SER A 77 -2.57 1.00 5.37
CA SER A 77 -3.35 0.31 6.40
C SER A 77 -3.66 -1.12 5.99
N ILE A 78 -3.43 -2.07 6.89
CA ILE A 78 -3.94 -3.43 6.70
C ILE A 78 -5.44 -3.48 6.94
N ILE A 79 -6.12 -4.42 6.29
CA ILE A 79 -7.55 -4.66 6.47
C ILE A 79 -7.83 -6.12 6.80
N ASN A 80 -8.73 -6.34 7.75
CA ASN A 80 -9.35 -7.64 7.99
C ASN A 80 -10.58 -7.75 7.09
N GLU A 81 -10.56 -8.64 6.09
CA GLU A 81 -11.67 -8.74 5.14
C GLU A 81 -12.96 -9.33 5.73
N GLN A 82 -12.89 -10.00 6.88
CA GLN A 82 -14.06 -10.57 7.56
C GLN A 82 -14.78 -9.53 8.43
N THR A 83 -14.02 -8.70 9.15
CA THR A 83 -14.57 -7.69 10.08
C THR A 83 -14.60 -6.28 9.48
N ASN A 84 -13.94 -6.06 8.34
CA ASN A 84 -13.72 -4.76 7.70
C ASN A 84 -12.95 -3.75 8.59
N GLU A 85 -12.30 -4.24 9.65
CA GLU A 85 -11.43 -3.44 10.51
C GLU A 85 -10.15 -3.07 9.75
N GLN A 86 -9.71 -1.82 9.94
CA GLN A 86 -8.48 -1.31 9.34
C GLN A 86 -7.53 -0.85 10.43
N GLU A 87 -6.26 -1.16 10.23
CA GLU A 87 -5.18 -0.74 11.12
C GLU A 87 -4.08 -0.09 10.29
N PHE A 88 -3.70 1.13 10.67
CA PHE A 88 -2.61 1.85 10.03
C PHE A 88 -1.26 1.26 10.47
N VAL A 89 -0.38 0.98 9.51
CA VAL A 89 0.87 0.26 9.78
C VAL A 89 2.11 0.91 9.20
N ILE A 90 2.00 1.63 8.08
CA ILE A 90 3.18 2.19 7.41
C ILE A 90 2.95 3.59 6.82
N ILE A 91 4.03 4.37 6.75
CA ILE A 91 4.18 5.50 5.82
C ILE A 91 5.27 5.12 4.83
N GLY A 92 5.11 5.48 3.57
CA GLY A 92 6.09 5.11 2.55
C GLY A 92 5.91 5.83 1.23
N ASN A 93 6.61 5.35 0.20
CA ASN A 93 6.40 5.75 -1.19
C ASN A 93 6.05 4.54 -2.03
N VAL A 94 5.06 4.67 -2.91
CA VAL A 94 4.66 3.62 -3.85
C VAL A 94 4.99 4.01 -5.30
N THR A 95 5.50 3.04 -6.06
CA THR A 95 5.73 3.13 -7.51
C THR A 95 5.15 1.89 -8.18
N TYR A 96 4.75 2.00 -9.45
CA TYR A 96 4.48 0.79 -10.26
C TYR A 96 5.82 0.09 -10.53
N ASP A 97 5.80 -1.25 -10.46
CA ASP A 97 6.95 -2.13 -10.72
C ASP A 97 6.75 -2.88 -12.04
#